data_AF-A0A090X0Q2-F1
#
_entry.id   AF-A0A090X0Q2-F1
#
_cell.length_a   1.000
_cell.length_b   1.000
_cell.length_c   1.000
_cell.angle_alpha   90.00
_cell.angle_beta   90.00
_cell.angle_gamma   90.00
#
_symmetry.space_group_name_H-M   'P 1'
#
loop_
_entity.id
_entity.type
_entity.pdbx_description
1 polymer ?
#
loop_
_entity_poly.entity_id
_entity_poly.type
_entity_poly.pdbx_seq_one_letter_code
_entity_poly.pdbx_strand_id
1 'polypeptide(L)'
;MILNLFVRTLALNVTLYFATRFATGYGPAHIAAYTICINLWFFAAFFVDGYASAGNILSGKLYGETAYATLLKLSNKLIRYGIIVGIMLAVFGALFYYPLGRLFSKDPEFYLYFTIAFGLY
;
A
#
# COMPACT_ATOMS: atom_id res chain seq x y z
N MET A 1 -18.20 -16.53 6.00
CA MET A 1 -17.60 -15.49 5.12
C MET A 1 -17.52 -14.11 5.78
N ILE A 2 -18.59 -13.59 6.41
CA ILE A 2 -18.60 -12.24 7.01
C ILE A 2 -17.55 -12.04 8.12
N LEU A 3 -17.33 -13.06 8.96
CA LEU A 3 -16.43 -12.96 10.12
C LEU A 3 -14.98 -12.68 9.70
N ASN A 4 -14.51 -13.32 8.63
CA ASN A 4 -13.14 -13.12 8.12
C ASN A 4 -12.94 -11.68 7.63
N LEU A 5 -13.93 -11.12 6.93
CA LEU A 5 -13.91 -9.72 6.50
C LEU A 5 -13.89 -8.77 7.70
N PHE A 6 -14.67 -9.06 8.75
CA PHE A 6 -14.68 -8.26 9.98
C PHE A 6 -13.34 -8.29 10.70
N VAL A 7 -12.78 -9.49 10.90
CA VAL A 7 -11.47 -9.67 11.54
C VAL A 7 -10.36 -8.96 10.76
N ARG A 8 -10.37 -9.05 9.43
CA ARG A 8 -9.41 -8.34 8.55
C ARG A 8 -9.49 -6.83 8.74
N THR A 9 -10.70 -6.25 8.68
CA THR A 9 -10.89 -4.80 8.85
C THR A 9 -10.50 -4.35 10.25
N LEU A 10 -10.85 -5.12 11.28
CA LEU A 10 -10.50 -4.81 12.66
C LEU A 10 -8.98 -4.86 12.87
N ALA A 11 -8.31 -5.91 12.36
CA ALA A 11 -6.86 -6.03 12.43
C ALA A 11 -6.15 -4.83 11.78
N LEU A 12 -6.57 -4.45 10.56
CA LEU A 12 -6.00 -3.29 9.87
C LEU A 12 -6.18 -2.00 10.68
N ASN A 13 -7.39 -1.73 11.19
CA ASN A 13 -7.66 -0.51 11.97
C ASN A 13 -6.90 -0.50 13.30
N VAL A 14 -6.79 -1.64 13.98
CA VAL A 14 -6.00 -1.75 15.22
C VAL A 14 -4.52 -1.49 14.95
N THR A 15 -3.95 -2.07 13.88
CA THR A 15 -2.57 -1.79 13.47
C THR A 15 -2.35 -0.30 13.18
N LEU A 16 -3.24 0.35 12.43
CA LEU A 16 -3.16 1.78 12.14
C LEU A 16 -3.28 2.66 13.39
N TYR A 17 -4.15 2.26 14.33
CA TYR A 17 -4.29 2.95 15.60
C TYR A 17 -3.01 2.88 16.43
N PHE A 18 -2.42 1.70 16.57
CA PHE A 18 -1.16 1.54 17.28
C PHE A 18 -0.01 2.28 16.60
N ALA A 19 0.11 2.18 15.27
CA ALA A 19 1.13 2.89 14.51
C ALA A 19 1.06 4.40 14.73
N THR A 20 -0.14 4.98 14.67
CA THR A 20 -0.37 6.41 14.93
C THR A 20 -0.03 6.75 16.37
N ARG A 21 -0.45 5.95 17.36
CA ARG A 21 -0.16 6.17 18.78
C ARG A 21 1.34 6.20 19.07
N PHE A 22 2.10 5.28 18.48
CA PHE A 22 3.56 5.27 18.64
C PHE A 22 4.20 6.46 17.94
N ALA A 23 3.77 6.80 16.72
CA ALA A 23 4.28 7.97 15.99
C ALA A 23 4.07 9.29 16.76
N THR A 24 2.90 9.47 17.39
CA THR A 24 2.64 10.63 18.26
C THR A 24 3.56 10.65 19.48
N GLY A 25 3.86 9.48 20.06
CA GLY A 25 4.71 9.35 21.24
C GLY A 25 6.18 9.75 21.00
N TYR A 26 6.67 9.65 19.76
CA TYR A 26 8.03 10.03 19.38
C TYR A 26 8.19 11.52 19.02
N GLY A 27 7.11 12.31 19.05
CA GLY A 27 7.14 13.77 18.88
C GLY A 27 6.59 14.29 17.53
N PRO A 28 6.53 15.61 17.36
CA PRO A 28 5.84 16.25 16.23
C PRO A 28 6.41 15.90 14.85
N ALA A 29 7.75 15.79 14.73
CA ALA A 29 8.40 15.44 13.48
C ALA A 29 8.09 14.00 13.04
N HIS A 30 7.97 13.06 13.99
CA HIS A 30 7.65 11.66 13.72
C HIS A 30 6.22 11.48 13.22
N ILE A 31 5.23 12.14 13.84
CA ILE A 31 3.84 12.06 13.36
C ILE A 31 3.66 12.74 12.00
N ALA A 32 4.39 13.83 11.73
CA ALA A 32 4.38 14.47 10.41
C ALA A 32 4.93 13.51 9.33
N ALA A 33 6.08 12.88 9.58
CA ALA A 33 6.66 11.87 8.70
C ALA A 33 5.71 10.68 8.48
N TYR A 34 5.17 10.12 9.56
CA TYR A 34 4.19 9.03 9.51
C TYR A 34 2.96 9.40 8.68
N THR A 35 2.40 10.59 8.87
CA THR A 35 1.19 11.05 8.16
C THR A 35 1.41 11.10 6.65
N ILE A 36 2.59 11.53 6.20
CA ILE A 36 2.89 11.57 4.76
C ILE A 36 3.14 10.15 4.23
N CYS A 37 3.91 9.34 4.97
CA CYS A 37 4.17 7.94 4.60
C CYS A 37 2.87 7.12 4.48
N ILE A 38 1.95 7.26 5.44
CA ILE A 38 0.70 6.48 5.42
C ILE A 38 -0.22 6.91 4.28
N ASN A 39 -0.27 8.20 3.93
CA ASN A 39 -1.03 8.68 2.78
C ASN A 39 -0.44 8.18 1.46
N LEU A 40 0.89 8.18 1.33
CA LEU A 40 1.56 7.62 0.15
C LEU A 40 1.32 6.11 0.05
N TRP A 41 1.38 5.40 1.17
CA TRP A 41 1.05 3.98 1.24
C TRP A 41 -0.40 3.72 0.84
N PHE A 42 -1.38 4.49 1.34
CA PHE A 42 -2.78 4.36 0.95
C PHE A 42 -2.99 4.60 -0.55
N PHE A 43 -2.31 5.58 -1.13
CA PHE A 43 -2.36 5.83 -2.58
C PHE A 43 -1.92 4.60 -3.37
N ALA A 44 -0.77 4.01 -3.01
CA ALA A 44 -0.29 2.78 -3.64
C ALA A 44 -1.22 1.59 -3.40
N ALA A 45 -1.73 1.44 -2.17
CA ALA A 45 -2.66 0.37 -1.79
C ALA A 45 -3.95 0.44 -2.61
N PHE A 46 -4.56 1.61 -2.76
CA PHE A 46 -5.77 1.78 -3.58
C PHE A 46 -5.54 1.49 -5.06
N PHE A 47 -4.36 1.82 -5.59
CA PHE A 47 -4.00 1.48 -6.96
C PHE A 47 -3.98 -0.04 -7.18
N VAL A 48 -3.37 -0.78 -6.25
CA VAL A 48 -3.31 -2.26 -6.28
C VAL A 48 -4.69 -2.87 -6.05
N ASP A 49 -5.47 -2.35 -5.11
CA ASP A 49 -6.82 -2.82 -4.82
C ASP A 49 -7.76 -2.63 -6.02
N GLY A 50 -7.61 -1.55 -6.79
CA GLY A 50 -8.34 -1.35 -8.03
C GLY A 50 -8.06 -2.45 -9.06
N TYR A 51 -6.79 -2.82 -9.23
CA TYR A 51 -6.38 -3.91 -10.11
C TYR A 51 -6.92 -5.27 -9.62
N ALA A 52 -6.85 -5.54 -8.33
CA ALA A 52 -7.36 -6.77 -7.71
C ALA A 52 -8.90 -6.88 -7.84
N SER A 53 -9.63 -5.78 -7.68
CA SER A 53 -11.09 -5.73 -7.85
C SER A 53 -11.52 -6.11 -9.27
N ALA A 54 -10.85 -5.55 -10.29
CA ALA A 54 -11.10 -5.92 -11.69
C ALA A 54 -10.81 -7.42 -11.95
N GLY A 55 -9.73 -7.93 -11.37
CA GLY A 55 -9.38 -9.35 -11.42
C GLY A 55 -10.43 -10.26 -10.79
N ASN A 56 -10.97 -9.88 -9.63
CA ASN A 56 -12.04 -10.61 -8.94
C ASN A 56 -13.33 -10.65 -9.75
N ILE A 57 -13.73 -9.54 -10.37
CA ILE A 57 -14.94 -9.48 -11.22
C ILE A 57 -14.79 -10.42 -12.43
N LEU A 58 -13.66 -10.33 -13.14
CA LEU A 58 -13.42 -11.18 -14.32
C LEU A 58 -13.29 -12.65 -13.94
N SER A 59 -12.66 -12.94 -12.80
CA SER A 59 -12.55 -14.31 -12.25
C SER A 59 -13.92 -14.87 -11.89
N GLY A 60 -14.80 -14.06 -11.27
CA GLY A 60 -16.18 -14.44 -10.98
C GLY A 60 -17.00 -14.78 -12.22
N LYS A 61 -16.83 -13.99 -13.30
CA LYS A 61 -17.46 -14.28 -14.60
C LYS A 61 -16.99 -15.62 -15.18
N LEU A 62 -15.67 -15.82 -15.29
CA LEU A 62 -15.10 -17.05 -15.87
C LEU A 62 -15.43 -18.30 -15.04
N TYR A 63 -15.50 -18.14 -13.71
CA TYR A 63 -15.93 -19.20 -12.81
C TYR A 63 -17.40 -19.57 -13.07
N GLY A 64 -18.28 -18.57 -13.25
CA GLY A 64 -19.68 -18.79 -13.63
C GLY A 64 -19.86 -19.46 -15.00
N GLU A 65 -18.97 -19.20 -15.96
CA GLU A 65 -18.95 -19.84 -17.27
C GLU A 65 -18.29 -21.24 -17.25
N THR A 66 -17.87 -21.77 -16.09
CA THR A 66 -17.11 -23.03 -15.95
C THR A 66 -15.80 -23.08 -16.76
N ALA A 67 -15.29 -21.93 -17.17
CA ALA A 67 -14.11 -21.78 -18.04
C ALA A 67 -12.79 -21.85 -17.23
N TYR A 68 -12.56 -22.95 -16.52
CA TYR A 68 -11.45 -23.10 -15.57
C TYR A 68 -10.06 -22.95 -16.19
N ALA A 69 -9.86 -23.40 -17.43
CA ALA A 69 -8.58 -23.25 -18.14
C ALA A 69 -8.24 -21.77 -18.38
N THR A 70 -9.23 -20.96 -18.72
CA THR A 70 -9.09 -19.51 -18.92
C THR A 70 -8.92 -18.79 -17.59
N LEU A 71 -9.62 -19.23 -16.55
CA LEU A 71 -9.48 -18.71 -15.18
C LEU A 71 -8.04 -18.89 -14.65
N LEU A 72 -7.44 -20.07 -14.84
CA LEU A 72 -6.05 -20.32 -14.44
C LEU A 72 -5.06 -19.43 -15.20
N LYS A 73 -5.24 -19.26 -16.52
CA LYS A 73 -4.42 -18.35 -17.32
C LYS A 73 -4.55 -16.90 -16.83
N LEU A 74 -5.76 -16.47 -16.51
CA LEU A 74 -6.02 -15.13 -15.97
C LEU A 74 -5.34 -14.95 -14.61
N SER A 75 -5.45 -15.92 -13.70
CA SER A 75 -4.82 -15.88 -12.38
C SER A 75 -3.30 -15.70 -12.47
N ASN A 76 -2.64 -16.52 -13.30
CA ASN A 76 -1.19 -16.40 -13.53
C ASN A 76 -0.82 -15.03 -14.13
N LYS A 77 -1.66 -14.49 -15.01
CA LYS A 77 -1.47 -13.15 -15.59
C LYS A 77 -1.59 -12.08 -14.51
N LEU A 78 -2.65 -12.11 -13.69
CA LEU A 78 -2.89 -11.20 -12.57
C LEU A 78 -1.71 -11.19 -11.59
N ILE A 79 -1.18 -12.36 -11.23
CA ILE A 79 -0.01 -12.46 -10.34
C ILE A 79 1.21 -11.80 -10.97
N ARG A 80 1.51 -12.11 -12.24
CA ARG A 80 2.69 -11.56 -12.94
C ARG A 80 2.63 -10.04 -13.04
N TYR A 81 1.48 -9.49 -13.45
CA TYR A 81 1.31 -8.03 -13.51
C TYR A 81 1.27 -7.40 -12.13
N GLY A 82 0.68 -8.05 -11.13
CA GLY A 82 0.69 -7.59 -9.75
C GLY A 82 2.11 -7.42 -9.20
N ILE A 83 2.99 -8.39 -9.46
CA ILE A 83 4.41 -8.29 -9.09
C ILE A 83 5.10 -7.13 -9.84
N ILE A 84 4.88 -7.01 -11.15
CA ILE A 84 5.48 -5.94 -11.96
C ILE A 84 5.04 -4.56 -11.46
N VAL A 85 3.74 -4.38 -11.19
CA VAL A 85 3.17 -3.13 -10.66
C VAL A 85 3.70 -2.85 -9.26
N GLY A 86 3.81 -3.86 -8.40
CA GLY A 86 4.39 -3.72 -7.06
C GLY A 86 5.85 -3.26 -7.09
N ILE A 87 6.67 -3.86 -7.95
CA ILE A 87 8.08 -3.44 -8.15
C ILE A 87 8.12 -2.02 -8.72
N MET A 88 7.29 -1.69 -9.70
CA MET A 88 7.22 -0.36 -10.28
C MET A 88 6.87 0.70 -9.23
N LEU A 89 5.87 0.44 -8.38
CA LEU A 89 5.48 1.33 -7.28
C LEU A 89 6.60 1.48 -6.23
N ALA A 90 7.29 0.39 -5.89
CA ALA A 90 8.42 0.43 -4.96
C ALA A 90 9.58 1.27 -5.51
N VAL A 91 9.95 1.07 -6.78
CA VAL A 91 10.99 1.88 -7.46
C VAL A 91 10.57 3.34 -7.56
N PHE A 92 9.30 3.60 -7.87
CA PHE A 92 8.77 4.96 -7.93
C PHE A 92 8.84 5.64 -6.55
N GLY A 93 8.42 4.96 -5.49
CA GLY A 93 8.56 5.47 -4.12
C GLY A 93 10.03 5.77 -3.76
N ALA A 94 10.94 4.85 -4.10
CA ALA A 94 12.37 5.00 -3.82
C ALA A 94 13.05 6.10 -4.66
N LEU A 95 12.61 6.37 -5.89
CA LEU A 95 13.18 7.43 -6.74
C LEU A 95 12.63 8.81 -6.34
N PHE A 96 11.34 8.88 -6.01
CA PHE A 96 10.64 10.13 -5.73
C PHE A 96 10.66 10.53 -4.25
N TYR A 97 11.32 9.77 -3.37
CA TYR A 97 11.38 10.10 -1.93
C TYR A 97 11.90 11.52 -1.67
N TYR A 98 12.96 11.94 -2.36
CA TYR A 98 13.58 13.25 -2.17
C TYR A 98 12.68 14.43 -2.59
N PRO A 99 12.10 14.47 -3.82
CA PRO A 99 11.17 15.53 -4.20
C PRO A 99 9.85 15.47 -3.42
N LEU A 100 9.35 14.29 -3.05
CA LEU A 100 8.16 14.15 -2.20
C LEU A 100 8.41 14.77 -0.82
N GLY A 101 9.51 14.42 -0.15
CA GLY A 101 9.88 15.01 1.14
C GLY A 101 9.94 16.55 1.08
N ARG A 102 10.48 17.10 -0.01
CA ARG A 102 10.60 18.55 -0.23
C ARG A 102 9.32 19.29 -0.59
N LEU A 103 8.37 18.60 -1.19
CA LEU A 103 7.04 19.15 -1.43
C LEU A 103 6.24 19.28 -0.13
N PHE A 104 6.40 18.32 0.80
CA PHE A 104 5.59 18.27 2.00
C PHE A 104 6.17 19.04 3.20
N SER A 105 7.50 19.12 3.36
CA SER A 105 8.10 19.89 4.45
C SER A 105 9.50 20.40 4.13
N LYS A 106 9.86 21.53 4.75
CA LYS A 106 11.21 22.11 4.70
C LYS A 106 12.01 21.90 6.00
N ASP A 107 11.43 21.19 6.97
CA ASP A 107 12.03 20.95 8.28
C ASP A 107 13.12 19.87 8.22
N PRO A 108 14.38 20.14 8.62
CA PRO A 108 15.48 19.18 8.60
C PRO A 108 15.22 17.89 9.40
N GLU A 109 14.54 17.98 10.56
CA GLU A 109 14.26 16.79 11.38
C GLU A 109 13.27 15.85 10.70
N PHE A 110 12.29 16.41 9.98
CA PHE A 110 11.36 15.64 9.18
C PHE A 110 12.07 14.80 8.11
N TYR A 111 13.08 15.35 7.43
CA TYR A 111 13.81 14.62 6.40
C TYR A 111 14.55 13.40 6.95
N LEU A 112 15.13 13.51 8.14
CA LEU A 112 15.83 12.40 8.77
C LEU A 112 14.87 11.22 8.96
N TYR A 113 13.72 11.45 9.61
CA TYR A 113 12.75 10.39 9.88
C TYR A 113 12.04 9.89 8.62
N PHE A 114 11.78 10.77 7.65
CA PHE A 114 11.20 10.38 6.36
C PHE A 114 12.17 9.50 5.56
N THR A 115 13.47 9.80 5.55
CA THR A 115 14.48 9.03 4.81
C THR A 115 14.72 7.67 5.47
N ILE A 116 14.72 7.61 6.81
CA ILE A 116 14.76 6.35 7.58
C ILE A 116 13.58 5.43 7.21
N ALA A 117 12.38 5.98 7.03
CA ALA A 117 11.20 5.19 6.67
C ALA A 117 11.32 4.50 5.30
N PHE A 118 12.14 5.04 4.38
CA PHE A 118 12.43 4.43 3.08
C PHE A 118 13.63 3.48 3.11
N GLY A 119 14.31 3.32 4.25
CA GLY A 119 15.47 2.43 4.40
C GLY A 119 16.73 2.90 3.67
N LEU A 120 16.79 4.17 3.27
CA LEU A 120 17.97 4.80 2.68
C LEU A 120 18.73 5.49 3.81
N TYR A 121 19.98 5.12 4.04
CA TYR A 121 20.89 5.73 5.03
C TYR A 121 22.23 6.04 4.36
#